data_AF-A0A379E2K6-F1
#
_entry.id   AF-A0A379E2K6-F1
#
_cell.length_a   1.000
_cell.length_b   1.000
_cell.length_c   1.000
_cell.angle_alpha   90.00
_cell.angle_beta   90.00
_cell.angle_gamma   90.00
#
_symmetry.space_group_name_H-M   'P 1'
#
loop_
_entity.id
_entity.type
_entity.pdbx_description
1 polymer ?
#
loop_
_entity_poly.entity_id
_entity_poly.type
_entity_poly.pdbx_seq_one_letter_code
_entity_poly.pdbx_strand_id
1 'polypeptide(L)'
;MEYRCIDLQTGLQVFHFGPVLGTNNIGEFLAIVHALALMERQGITDKVIYSDSYNAILWVNKKHCKTTLVRNAETEQLYQVIARAEHWLKTHKVTTPVIKWETRQWGEIPADFGRKK
;
A
#
# COMPACT_ATOMS: atom_id res chain seq x y z
N MET A 1 -1.61 10.49 6.49
CA MET A 1 -1.30 9.54 5.41
C MET A 1 -2.26 9.71 4.24
N GLU A 2 -1.73 9.46 3.05
CA GLU A 2 -2.45 9.52 1.78
C GLU A 2 -1.72 8.58 0.81
N TYR A 3 -2.45 7.84 -0.01
CA TYR A 3 -1.85 6.92 -0.97
C TYR A 3 -2.74 6.75 -2.20
N ARG A 4 -2.13 6.37 -3.32
CA ARG A 4 -2.82 6.10 -4.58
C ARG A 4 -2.14 4.97 -5.35
N CYS A 5 -2.87 4.37 -6.28
CA CYS A 5 -2.32 3.42 -7.23
C CYS A 5 -2.46 4.01 -8.64
N ILE A 6 -1.37 3.97 -9.39
CA ILE A 6 -1.30 4.38 -10.79
C ILE A 6 -1.03 3.14 -11.62
N ASP A 7 -1.83 2.90 -12.67
CA ASP A 7 -1.50 1.91 -13.68
C ASP A 7 -0.36 2.47 -14.55
N LEU A 8 0.80 1.81 -14.51
CA LEU A 8 2.03 2.32 -15.16
C LEU A 8 1.93 2.38 -16.69
N GLN A 9 1.07 1.57 -17.31
CA GLN A 9 0.93 1.53 -18.76
C GLN A 9 0.08 2.69 -19.26
N THR A 10 -0.98 3.04 -18.53
CA THR A 10 -1.97 4.04 -18.94
C THR A 10 -1.80 5.39 -18.24
N GLY A 11 -1.09 5.43 -17.12
CA GLY A 11 -1.00 6.60 -16.24
C GLY A 11 -2.27 6.87 -15.44
N LEU A 12 -3.29 6.01 -15.53
CA LEU A 12 -4.56 6.22 -14.84
C LEU A 12 -4.44 5.97 -13.34
N GLN A 13 -5.10 6.83 -12.56
CA GLN A 13 -5.26 6.61 -11.12
C GLN A 13 -6.34 5.56 -10.88
N VAL A 14 -5.91 4.36 -10.49
CA VAL A 14 -6.80 3.22 -10.22
C VAL A 14 -7.60 3.45 -8.94
N PHE A 15 -6.95 4.00 -7.91
CA PHE A 15 -7.62 4.44 -6.69
C PHE A 15 -6.78 5.49 -5.96
N HIS A 16 -7.42 6.21 -5.06
CA HIS A 16 -6.81 7.18 -4.15
C HIS A 16 -7.53 7.16 -2.80
N PHE A 17 -6.76 7.29 -1.74
CA PHE A 17 -7.23 7.29 -0.37
C PHE A 17 -6.52 8.37 0.45
N GLY A 18 -7.31 9.13 1.21
CA GLY A 18 -6.82 10.22 2.06
C GLY A 18 -7.04 11.61 1.43
N PRO A 19 -6.49 12.66 2.06
CA PRO A 19 -5.63 12.63 3.25
C PRO A 19 -6.41 12.31 4.54
N VAL A 20 -5.82 11.49 5.42
CA VAL A 20 -6.34 11.20 6.78
C VAL A 20 -5.19 11.15 7.80
N LEU A 21 -5.50 11.14 9.10
CA LEU A 21 -4.50 10.93 10.16
C LEU A 21 -3.77 9.59 9.98
N GLY A 22 -2.45 9.58 10.13
CA GLY A 22 -1.60 8.39 10.00
C GLY A 22 -0.22 8.69 9.42
N THR A 23 0.71 7.75 9.54
CA THR A 23 2.09 7.90 9.03
C THR A 23 2.24 7.41 7.58
N ASN A 24 3.27 7.88 6.88
CA ASN A 24 3.53 7.48 5.48
C ASN A 24 3.72 5.96 5.36
N ASN A 25 4.50 5.34 6.25
CA ASN A 25 4.73 3.88 6.24
C ASN A 25 3.43 3.07 6.38
N ILE A 26 2.45 3.55 7.16
CA ILE A 26 1.13 2.91 7.25
C ILE A 26 0.39 3.07 5.92
N GLY A 27 0.42 4.27 5.33
CA GLY A 27 -0.17 4.53 4.02
C GLY A 27 0.39 3.62 2.93
N GLU A 28 1.71 3.47 2.86
CA GLU A 28 2.39 2.59 1.90
C GLU A 28 2.02 1.11 2.10
N PHE A 29 1.96 0.64 3.36
CA PHE A 29 1.48 -0.71 3.66
C PHE A 29 0.04 -0.93 3.20
N LEU A 30 -0.86 -0.01 3.55
CA LEU A 30 -2.26 -0.10 3.16
C LEU A 30 -2.45 0.01 1.65
N ALA A 31 -1.63 0.80 0.95
CA ALA A 31 -1.66 0.90 -0.51
C ALA A 31 -1.39 -0.44 -1.19
N ILE A 32 -0.38 -1.17 -0.74
CA ILE A 32 -0.05 -2.50 -1.28
C ILE A 32 -1.19 -3.47 -1.00
N VAL A 33 -1.72 -3.52 0.24
CA VAL A 33 -2.82 -4.43 0.58
C VAL A 33 -4.10 -4.10 -0.20
N HIS A 34 -4.39 -2.81 -0.40
CA HIS A 34 -5.53 -2.37 -1.22
C HIS A 34 -5.37 -2.83 -2.68
N ALA A 35 -4.19 -2.66 -3.27
CA ALA A 35 -3.91 -3.13 -4.62
C ALA A 35 -4.03 -4.67 -4.74
N LEU A 36 -3.49 -5.42 -3.78
CA LEU A 36 -3.61 -6.88 -3.73
C LEU A 36 -5.07 -7.34 -3.66
N ALA A 37 -5.85 -6.75 -2.74
CA ALA A 37 -7.27 -7.06 -2.59
C ALA A 37 -8.09 -6.68 -3.84
N LEU A 38 -7.73 -5.59 -4.49
CA LEU A 38 -8.36 -5.17 -5.74
C LEU A 38 -8.06 -6.17 -6.88
N MET A 39 -6.81 -6.60 -7.02
CA MET A 39 -6.40 -7.57 -8.04
C MET A 39 -7.11 -8.91 -7.85
N GLU A 40 -7.15 -9.43 -6.61
CA GLU A 40 -7.88 -10.66 -6.31
C GLU A 40 -9.37 -10.52 -6.65
N ARG A 41 -10.02 -9.43 -6.20
CA ARG A 41 -11.45 -9.16 -6.46
C ARG A 41 -11.77 -9.10 -7.96
N GLN A 42 -10.85 -8.61 -8.77
CA GLN A 42 -11.00 -8.48 -10.22
C GLN A 42 -10.52 -9.71 -11.01
N GLY A 43 -9.94 -10.71 -10.34
CA GLY A 43 -9.36 -11.88 -10.99
C GLY A 43 -8.11 -11.57 -11.82
N ILE A 44 -7.39 -10.48 -11.51
CA ILE A 44 -6.18 -10.07 -12.23
C ILE A 44 -4.99 -10.89 -11.72
N THR A 45 -4.39 -11.68 -12.61
CA THR A 45 -3.28 -12.59 -12.26
C THR A 45 -2.00 -12.36 -13.07
N ASP A 46 -2.03 -11.45 -14.05
CA ASP A 46 -0.98 -11.19 -15.02
C ASP A 46 -0.25 -9.84 -14.79
N LYS A 47 -0.53 -9.17 -13.67
CA LYS A 47 0.11 -7.91 -13.27
C LYS A 47 1.00 -8.08 -12.04
N VAL A 48 1.89 -7.10 -11.86
CA VAL A 48 2.75 -6.94 -10.68
C VAL A 48 2.42 -5.63 -9.98
N ILE A 49 2.66 -5.56 -8.68
CA ILE A 49 2.55 -4.33 -7.89
C ILE A 49 3.95 -3.82 -7.61
N TYR A 50 4.21 -2.55 -7.94
CA TYR A 50 5.42 -1.86 -7.54
C TYR A 50 5.19 -1.00 -6.30
N SER A 51 6.17 -0.98 -5.40
CA SER A 51 6.25 -0.02 -4.30
C SER A 51 7.70 0.38 -4.09
N ASP A 52 7.97 1.66 -3.87
CA ASP A 52 9.31 2.15 -3.52
C ASP A 52 9.63 2.00 -2.02
N SER A 53 8.66 1.57 -1.21
CA SER A 53 8.83 1.37 0.23
C SER A 53 9.22 -0.06 0.59
N TYR A 54 10.50 -0.23 0.94
CA TYR A 54 11.01 -1.51 1.46
C TYR A 54 10.26 -1.95 2.73
N ASN A 55 9.97 -1.02 3.64
CA ASN A 55 9.28 -1.33 4.90
C ASN A 55 7.87 -1.84 4.67
N ALA A 56 7.12 -1.21 3.75
CA ALA A 56 5.76 -1.63 3.42
C ALA A 56 5.75 -3.04 2.80
N ILE A 57 6.65 -3.32 1.86
CA ILE A 57 6.81 -4.65 1.27
C ILE A 57 7.13 -5.69 2.36
N LEU A 58 8.06 -5.36 3.26
CA LEU A 58 8.41 -6.24 4.38
C LEU A 58 7.22 -6.52 5.30
N TRP A 59 6.39 -5.51 5.60
CA TRP A 59 5.19 -5.65 6.44
C TRP A 59 4.10 -6.49 5.76
N VAL A 60 3.92 -6.36 4.45
CA VAL A 60 3.01 -7.21 3.67
C VAL A 60 3.48 -8.66 3.69
N ASN A 61 4.77 -8.91 3.46
CA ASN A 61 5.35 -10.25 3.53
C ASN A 61 5.20 -10.88 4.92
N LYS A 62 5.33 -10.08 5.98
CA LYS A 62 5.10 -10.50 7.37
C LYS A 62 3.64 -10.53 7.78
N LYS A 63 2.71 -10.09 6.92
CA LYS A 63 1.29 -9.94 7.19
C LYS A 63 0.98 -9.15 8.46
N HIS A 64 1.84 -8.17 8.76
CA HIS A 64 1.80 -7.40 9.99
C HIS A 64 2.36 -5.98 9.82
N CYS A 65 1.54 -4.98 10.15
CA CYS A 65 1.90 -3.56 10.14
C CYS A 65 2.59 -3.19 11.46
N LYS A 66 3.93 -3.12 11.43
CA LYS A 66 4.75 -2.81 12.61
C LYS A 66 4.82 -1.30 12.89
N THR A 67 3.67 -0.65 13.04
CA THR A 67 3.59 0.79 13.33
C THR A 67 3.91 1.13 14.79
N THR A 68 4.50 2.31 15.01
CA THR A 68 4.73 2.92 16.33
C THR A 68 3.77 4.07 16.64
N LEU A 69 2.80 4.34 15.75
CA LEU A 69 1.77 5.34 15.97
C LEU A 69 1.03 5.04 17.29
N VAL A 70 0.68 6.04 18.08
CA VAL A 70 -0.04 5.83 19.34
C VAL A 70 -1.49 5.44 19.02
N ARG A 71 -2.00 4.40 19.68
CA ARG A 71 -3.42 4.03 19.64
C ARG A 71 -4.21 4.84 20.66
N ASN A 72 -5.11 5.69 20.17
CA ASN A 72 -6.03 6.50 20.97
C ASN A 72 -7.36 6.68 20.21
N ALA A 73 -8.27 7.50 20.73
CA ALA A 73 -9.58 7.73 20.10
C ALA A 73 -9.47 8.30 18.66
N GLU A 74 -8.46 9.12 18.38
CA GLU A 74 -8.26 9.74 17.06
C GLU A 74 -7.70 8.74 16.02
N THR A 75 -6.88 7.78 16.47
CA THR A 75 -6.25 6.79 15.59
C THR A 75 -6.99 5.45 15.54
N GLU A 76 -8.06 5.27 16.31
CA GLU A 76 -8.79 4.01 16.40
C GLU A 76 -9.33 3.54 15.05
N GLN A 77 -9.90 4.45 14.25
CA GLN A 77 -10.39 4.11 12.91
C GLN A 77 -9.26 3.61 12.00
N LEU A 78 -8.06 4.20 12.11
CA LEU A 78 -6.90 3.74 11.37
C LEU A 78 -6.47 2.34 11.81
N TYR A 79 -6.47 2.07 13.12
CA TYR A 79 -6.19 0.73 13.65
C TYR A 79 -7.19 -0.33 13.17
N GLN A 80 -8.45 0.01 13.02
CA GLN A 80 -9.46 -0.88 12.43
C GLN A 80 -9.16 -1.19 10.95
N VAL A 81 -8.72 -0.19 10.17
CA VAL A 81 -8.29 -0.39 8.77
C VAL A 81 -7.05 -1.28 8.70
N ILE A 82 -6.06 -1.06 9.59
CA ILE A 82 -4.87 -1.92 9.70
C ILE A 82 -5.26 -3.35 10.02
N ALA A 83 -6.11 -3.56 11.03
CA ALA A 83 -6.56 -4.89 11.45
C ALA A 83 -7.28 -5.63 10.32
N ARG A 84 -8.12 -4.93 9.54
CA ARG A 84 -8.76 -5.49 8.34
C ARG A 84 -7.74 -5.87 7.27
N ALA A 85 -6.74 -5.01 7.01
CA ALA A 85 -5.69 -5.29 6.04
C ALA A 85 -4.85 -6.52 6.43
N GLU A 86 -4.44 -6.62 7.70
CA GLU A 86 -3.73 -7.79 8.21
C GLU A 86 -4.57 -9.06 8.16
N HIS A 87 -5.86 -8.98 8.52
CA HIS A 87 -6.78 -10.10 8.44
C HIS A 87 -6.92 -10.60 7.01
N TRP A 88 -7.08 -9.70 6.04
CA TRP A 88 -7.16 -10.04 4.62
C TRP A 88 -5.89 -10.79 4.16
N LEU A 89 -4.70 -10.26 4.47
CA LEU A 89 -3.43 -10.92 4.14
C LEU A 89 -3.29 -12.32 4.74
N LYS A 90 -3.83 -12.55 5.94
CA LYS A 90 -3.78 -13.85 6.65
C LYS A 90 -4.75 -14.87 6.06
N THR A 91 -5.87 -14.42 5.49
CA THR A 91 -6.97 -15.28 5.05
C THR A 91 -7.03 -15.51 3.53
N HIS A 92 -6.29 -14.72 2.75
CA HIS A 92 -6.27 -14.81 1.28
C HIS A 92 -4.90 -15.26 0.77
N LYS A 93 -4.90 -15.96 -0.38
CA LYS A 93 -3.67 -16.43 -1.02
C LYS A 93 -3.16 -15.36 -1.97
N VAL A 94 -2.12 -14.65 -1.55
CA VAL A 94 -1.43 -13.66 -2.39
C VAL A 94 -0.55 -14.39 -3.42
N THR A 95 -0.88 -14.24 -4.70
CA THR A 95 -0.07 -14.73 -5.84
C THR A 95 0.56 -13.60 -6.64
N THR A 96 0.00 -12.39 -6.59
CA THR A 96 0.54 -11.20 -7.24
C THR A 96 1.92 -10.84 -6.69
N PRO A 97 2.95 -10.71 -7.55
CA PRO A 97 4.26 -10.24 -7.13
C PRO A 97 4.21 -8.79 -6.65
N VAL A 98 4.83 -8.52 -5.49
CA VAL A 98 5.09 -7.17 -4.99
C VAL A 98 6.60 -6.90 -5.11
N ILE A 99 6.96 -5.95 -5.97
CA ILE A 99 8.33 -5.70 -6.39
C ILE A 99 8.77 -4.30 -5.93
N LYS A 100 10.03 -4.19 -5.50
CA LYS A 100 10.64 -2.90 -5.16
C LYS A 100 10.77 -2.04 -6.43
N TRP A 101 10.22 -0.82 -6.39
CA TRP A 101 10.51 0.20 -7.38
C TRP A 101 11.91 0.77 -7.14
N GLU A 102 12.81 0.69 -8.12
CA GLU A 102 14.19 1.15 -7.99
C GLU A 102 14.30 2.65 -8.30
N THR A 103 13.91 3.50 -7.33
CA THR A 103 13.85 4.96 -7.48
C THR A 103 15.14 5.57 -8.04
N ARG A 104 16.31 5.02 -7.69
CA ARG A 104 17.61 5.50 -8.21
C ARG A 104 17.81 5.26 -9.71
N GLN A 105 17.17 4.24 -10.26
CA GLN A 105 17.32 3.84 -11.67
C GLN A 105 16.17 4.38 -12.52
N TRP A 106 14.96 4.44 -11.96
CA TRP A 106 13.73 4.71 -12.71
C TRP A 106 13.11 6.07 -12.38
N GLY A 107 13.71 6.83 -11.46
CA GLY A 107 13.14 8.07 -10.94
C GLY A 107 12.05 7.83 -9.90
N GLU A 108 11.41 8.91 -9.46
CA GLU A 108 10.29 8.84 -8.50
C GLU A 108 9.17 7.96 -9.05
N ILE A 109 8.57 7.17 -8.16
CA ILE A 109 7.46 6.30 -8.54
C ILE A 109 6.28 7.16 -9.04
N PRO A 110 5.58 6.82 -10.13
CA PRO A 110 4.49 7.65 -10.65
C PRO A 110 3.33 7.90 -9.67
N ALA A 111 3.21 7.08 -8.63
CA ALA A 111 2.25 7.26 -7.55
C ALA A 111 2.65 8.32 -6.51
N ASP A 112 3.89 8.82 -6.52
CA ASP A 112 4.36 9.88 -5.61
C ASP A 112 3.56 11.18 -5.82
N PHE A 113 3.32 11.93 -4.75
CA PHE A 113 2.51 13.16 -4.79
C PHE A 113 3.31 14.43 -5.11
N GLY A 114 4.62 14.35 -5.31
CA GLY A 114 5.50 15.47 -5.66
C GLY A 114 5.64 16.53 -4.56
N ARG A 115 5.41 16.15 -3.29
CA ARG A 115 5.39 17.10 -2.16
C ARG A 115 6.73 17.27 -1.46
N LYS A 116 7.75 16.50 -1.84
CA LYS A 116 9.11 16.63 -1.31
C LYS A 116 9.77 17.85 -1.98
N LYS A 117 9.91 18.95 -1.25
CA LYS A 117 10.76 20.11 -1.59
C LYS A 117 12.02 20.08 -0.75
#